data_AF-A0A348UUH7-F1
#
_entry.id   AF-A0A348UUH7-F1
#
_cell.length_a   1.000
_cell.length_b   1.000
_cell.length_c   1.000
_cell.angle_alpha   90.00
_cell.angle_beta   90.00
_cell.angle_gamma   90.00
#
_symmetry.space_group_name_H-M   'P 1'
#
loop_
_entity.id
_entity.type
_entity.pdbx_description
1 polymer ?
#
loop_
_entity_poly.entity_id
_entity_poly.type
_entity_poly.pdbx_seq_one_letter_code
_entity_poly.pdbx_strand_id
1 'polypeptide(L)'
;MKKALTICLAMVIGIWLSTGAMAADESAIKGNVDGIVSGIDGGKAPTEYKPGDYDPYVFIMERNGTMVVHPTKEGQSLNTEEFKPVYDALVQSTSDGIWVEYQWGGADKKTYVRTTAGGLIVGSGYTK
;
A
#
# COMPACT_ATOMS: atom_id res chain seq x y z
N MET A 1 15.94 -32.67 50.26
CA MET A 1 15.89 -31.27 49.75
C MET A 1 15.96 -31.38 48.23
N LYS A 2 14.84 -31.58 47.55
CA LYS A 2 13.98 -30.55 46.91
C LYS A 2 14.79 -29.56 46.07
N LYS A 3 14.46 -29.53 44.76
CA LYS A 3 14.83 -28.56 43.71
C LYS A 3 16.04 -28.91 42.83
N ALA A 4 15.85 -29.85 41.90
CA ALA A 4 16.72 -29.98 40.72
C ALA A 4 15.93 -30.50 39.50
N LEU A 5 14.69 -30.04 39.31
CA LEU A 5 13.86 -30.46 38.17
C LEU A 5 12.99 -29.31 37.66
N THR A 6 13.59 -28.18 37.31
CA THR A 6 12.93 -27.17 36.49
C THR A 6 14.04 -26.29 35.93
N ILE A 7 14.21 -26.27 34.61
CA ILE A 7 14.95 -25.33 33.76
C ILE A 7 15.45 -26.19 32.60
N CYS A 8 14.63 -26.33 31.56
CA CYS A 8 15.05 -26.69 30.20
C CYS A 8 13.90 -26.60 29.18
N LEU A 9 12.64 -26.43 29.61
CA LEU A 9 11.50 -26.32 28.69
C LEU A 9 10.97 -24.88 28.53
N ALA A 10 11.87 -23.92 28.30
CA ALA A 10 11.49 -22.52 28.05
C ALA A 10 12.35 -21.86 26.96
N MET A 11 12.79 -22.62 25.95
CA MET A 11 13.69 -22.12 24.90
C MET A 11 13.22 -22.39 23.46
N VAL A 12 11.92 -22.64 23.24
CA VAL A 12 11.38 -22.85 21.87
C VAL A 12 10.09 -22.06 21.58
N ILE A 13 9.86 -20.94 22.25
CA ILE A 13 8.74 -20.05 21.91
C ILE A 13 9.28 -18.62 21.79
N GLY A 14 9.93 -18.36 20.67
CA GLY A 14 10.44 -17.04 20.38
C GLY A 14 11.19 -17.11 19.07
N ILE A 15 10.45 -16.95 17.97
CA ILE A 15 10.83 -16.44 16.63
C ILE A 15 9.67 -16.86 15.69
N TRP A 16 8.47 -16.32 15.91
CA TRP A 16 7.36 -16.35 14.92
C TRP A 16 6.58 -15.02 14.92
N LEU A 17 7.07 -13.99 15.63
CA LEU A 17 6.36 -12.71 15.78
C LEU A 17 6.65 -11.70 14.66
N SER A 18 7.69 -11.92 13.84
CA SER A 18 8.07 -10.96 12.79
C SER A 18 7.19 -11.07 11.53
N THR A 19 6.65 -12.25 11.20
CA THR A 19 5.76 -12.41 10.04
C THR A 19 4.35 -11.86 10.28
N GLY A 20 3.93 -11.77 11.54
CA GLY A 20 2.59 -11.27 11.91
C GLY A 20 2.41 -9.77 11.73
N ALA A 21 3.45 -8.97 12.00
CA ALA A 21 3.41 -7.52 11.84
C ALA A 21 3.22 -7.12 10.36
N MET A 22 4.05 -7.68 9.47
CA MET A 22 3.99 -7.41 8.02
C MET A 22 2.63 -7.81 7.40
N ALA A 23 2.06 -8.94 7.81
CA ALA A 23 0.76 -9.39 7.32
C ALA A 23 -0.41 -8.53 7.82
N ALA A 24 -0.34 -8.04 9.07
CA ALA A 24 -1.32 -7.11 9.62
C ALA A 24 -1.28 -5.76 8.88
N ASP A 25 -0.08 -5.28 8.55
CA ASP A 25 0.12 -4.03 7.80
C ASP A 25 -0.43 -4.14 6.36
N GLU A 26 -0.19 -5.26 5.67
CA GLU A 26 -0.74 -5.51 4.33
C GLU A 26 -2.28 -5.58 4.32
N SER A 27 -2.89 -6.19 5.34
CA SER A 27 -4.36 -6.26 5.46
C SER A 27 -4.96 -4.88 5.71
N ALA A 28 -4.32 -4.04 6.54
CA ALA A 28 -4.77 -2.68 6.80
C ALA A 28 -4.66 -1.80 5.54
N ILE A 29 -3.53 -1.88 4.83
CA ILE A 29 -3.32 -1.19 3.55
C ILE A 29 -4.42 -1.58 2.54
N LYS A 30 -4.68 -2.89 2.39
CA LYS A 30 -5.74 -3.38 1.50
C LYS A 30 -7.10 -2.82 1.90
N GLY A 31 -7.44 -2.87 3.19
CA GLY A 31 -8.70 -2.34 3.71
C GLY A 31 -8.89 -0.84 3.42
N ASN A 32 -7.82 -0.05 3.58
CA ASN A 32 -7.84 1.39 3.29
C ASN A 32 -8.07 1.66 1.80
N VAL A 33 -7.30 1.00 0.92
CA VAL A 33 -7.45 1.14 -0.53
C VAL A 33 -8.85 0.70 -0.98
N ASP A 34 -9.32 -0.45 -0.52
CA ASP A 34 -10.66 -0.97 -0.86
C ASP A 34 -11.79 -0.05 -0.38
N GLY A 35 -11.64 0.54 0.81
CA GLY A 35 -12.57 1.52 1.35
C GLY A 35 -12.63 2.79 0.51
N ILE A 36 -11.48 3.30 0.07
CA ILE A 36 -11.41 4.49 -0.81
C ILE A 36 -12.05 4.19 -2.16
N VAL A 37 -11.70 3.06 -2.79
CA VAL A 37 -12.31 2.64 -4.06
C VAL A 37 -13.83 2.57 -3.93
N SER A 38 -14.33 1.89 -2.89
CA SER A 38 -15.77 1.77 -2.65
C SER A 38 -16.44 3.13 -2.43
N GLY A 39 -15.78 4.05 -1.73
CA GLY A 39 -16.30 5.40 -1.53
C GLY A 39 -16.34 6.22 -2.82
N ILE A 40 -15.33 6.12 -3.67
CA ILE A 40 -15.31 6.78 -5.00
C ILE A 40 -16.40 6.21 -5.90
N ASP A 41 -16.51 4.88 -5.96
CA ASP A 41 -17.55 4.21 -6.74
C ASP A 41 -18.96 4.50 -6.19
N GLY A 42 -19.08 4.83 -4.90
CA GLY A 42 -20.29 5.34 -4.26
C GLY A 42 -20.57 6.82 -4.45
N GLY A 43 -19.74 7.56 -5.21
CA GLY A 43 -19.96 8.95 -5.58
C GLY A 43 -19.19 9.99 -4.77
N LYS A 44 -18.32 9.58 -3.83
CA LYS A 44 -17.43 10.52 -3.14
C LYS A 44 -16.35 11.03 -4.10
N ALA A 45 -16.06 12.33 -4.11
CA ALA A 45 -15.07 12.87 -5.02
C ALA A 45 -13.64 12.43 -4.60
N PRO A 46 -12.77 12.06 -5.56
CA PRO A 46 -11.40 11.63 -5.25
C PRO A 46 -10.58 12.68 -4.49
N THR A 47 -10.81 13.96 -4.76
CA THR A 47 -10.11 15.09 -4.12
C THR A 47 -10.53 15.34 -2.67
N GLU A 48 -11.56 14.64 -2.17
CA GLU A 48 -11.95 14.68 -0.76
C GLU A 48 -11.11 13.77 0.13
N TYR A 49 -10.28 12.90 -0.45
CA TYR A 49 -9.32 12.08 0.28
C TYR A 49 -8.00 12.82 0.43
N LYS A 50 -7.37 12.69 1.61
CA LYS A 50 -6.05 13.28 1.85
C LYS A 50 -5.00 12.17 1.99
N PRO A 51 -3.78 12.37 1.47
CA PRO A 51 -2.74 11.35 1.54
C PRO A 51 -2.43 10.91 2.98
N GLY A 52 -2.43 11.87 3.92
CA GLY A 52 -2.06 11.65 5.32
C GLY A 52 -3.20 11.18 6.23
N ASP A 53 -4.39 10.91 5.70
CA ASP A 53 -5.48 10.29 6.49
C ASP A 53 -5.18 8.81 6.79
N TYR A 54 -4.15 8.24 6.16
CA TYR A 54 -3.77 6.84 6.22
C TYR A 54 -2.26 6.71 6.39
N ASP A 55 -1.82 5.64 7.05
CA ASP A 55 -0.41 5.27 7.19
C ASP A 55 -0.23 3.79 6.80
N PRO A 56 0.59 3.46 5.78
CA PRO A 56 1.26 4.39 4.87
C PRO A 56 0.28 5.22 4.01
N TYR A 57 0.75 6.37 3.52
CA TYR A 57 -0.08 7.32 2.78
C TYR A 57 -0.78 6.69 1.57
N VAL A 58 -1.95 7.22 1.24
CA VAL A 58 -2.70 6.83 0.03
C VAL A 58 -2.44 7.80 -1.10
N PHE A 59 -2.54 7.30 -2.32
CA PHE A 59 -2.55 8.12 -3.52
C PHE A 59 -3.68 7.70 -4.45
N ILE A 60 -4.07 8.65 -5.31
CA ILE A 60 -5.03 8.43 -6.38
C ILE A 60 -4.42 8.99 -7.65
N MET A 61 -4.42 8.18 -8.72
CA MET A 61 -3.82 8.51 -10.01
C MET A 61 -4.84 8.25 -11.12
N GLU A 62 -4.92 9.17 -12.07
CA GLU A 62 -5.60 8.93 -13.34
C GLU A 62 -4.84 7.90 -14.18
N ARG A 63 -5.56 7.25 -15.10
CA ARG A 63 -4.96 6.24 -15.98
C ARG A 63 -3.82 6.78 -16.86
N ASN A 64 -3.84 8.08 -17.17
CA ASN A 64 -2.81 8.76 -17.95
C ASN A 64 -1.52 9.08 -17.14
N GLY A 65 -1.50 8.78 -15.83
CA GLY A 65 -0.38 9.04 -14.93
C GLY A 65 -0.53 10.27 -14.03
N THR A 66 -1.55 11.11 -14.22
CA THR A 66 -1.76 12.33 -13.42
C THR A 66 -2.16 11.98 -11.99
N MET A 67 -1.41 12.46 -11.01
CA MET A 67 -1.72 12.26 -9.59
C MET A 67 -2.82 13.22 -9.15
N VAL A 68 -3.96 12.67 -8.75
CA VAL A 68 -5.10 13.42 -8.18
C VAL A 68 -4.90 13.65 -6.68
N VAL A 69 -4.31 12.68 -5.99
CA VAL A 69 -3.97 12.74 -4.56
C VAL A 69 -2.57 12.17 -4.40
N HIS A 70 -1.64 12.96 -3.87
CA HIS A 70 -0.30 12.50 -3.48
C HIS A 70 0.34 13.53 -2.52
N PRO A 71 1.17 13.13 -1.54
CA PRO A 71 1.78 14.07 -0.60
C PRO A 71 2.56 15.23 -1.25
N THR A 72 3.23 14.98 -2.38
CA THR A 72 4.14 15.95 -3.02
C THR A 72 4.04 16.03 -4.55
N LYS A 73 3.17 15.24 -5.18
CA LYS A 73 3.11 15.09 -6.64
C LYS A 73 1.73 15.38 -7.22
N GLU A 74 0.80 15.92 -6.42
CA GLU A 74 -0.53 16.30 -6.90
C GLU A 74 -0.45 17.20 -8.15
N GLY A 75 -1.27 16.89 -9.16
CA GLY A 75 -1.29 17.55 -10.46
C GLY A 75 -0.14 17.18 -11.41
N GLN A 76 0.86 16.42 -10.96
CA GLN A 76 1.97 15.96 -11.80
C GLN A 76 1.66 14.61 -12.41
N SER A 77 2.15 14.36 -13.63
CA SER A 77 2.07 13.05 -14.27
C SER A 77 3.30 12.21 -13.95
N LEU A 78 3.09 10.93 -13.63
CA LEU A 78 4.13 9.92 -13.53
C LEU A 78 4.41 9.23 -14.88
N ASN A 79 3.61 9.49 -15.91
CA ASN A 79 3.86 8.98 -17.26
C ASN A 79 4.92 9.84 -17.97
N THR A 80 6.13 9.83 -17.42
CA THR A 80 7.32 10.52 -17.90
C THR A 80 8.51 9.56 -17.85
N GLU A 81 9.58 9.83 -18.59
CA GLU A 81 10.78 8.98 -18.59
C GLU A 81 11.38 8.80 -17.18
N GLU A 82 11.31 9.83 -16.32
CA GLU A 82 11.82 9.78 -14.94
C GLU A 82 11.05 8.77 -14.07
N PHE A 83 9.72 8.73 -14.20
CA PHE A 83 8.86 7.89 -13.36
C PHE A 83 8.32 6.66 -14.08
N LYS A 84 8.80 6.39 -15.30
CA LYS A 84 8.28 5.33 -16.16
C LYS A 84 8.20 3.96 -15.48
N PRO A 85 9.22 3.47 -14.74
CA PRO A 85 9.12 2.19 -14.04
C PRO A 85 8.01 2.17 -12.98
N VAL A 86 7.79 3.29 -12.30
CA VAL A 86 6.72 3.44 -11.30
C VAL A 86 5.37 3.43 -11.99
N TYR A 87 5.21 4.27 -13.01
CA TYR A 87 3.97 4.33 -13.79
C TYR A 87 3.61 2.97 -14.38
N ASP A 88 4.56 2.30 -15.05
CA ASP A 88 4.37 0.98 -15.66
C ASP A 88 3.97 -0.09 -14.63
N ALA A 89 4.44 0.01 -13.39
CA ALA A 89 3.98 -0.84 -12.29
C ALA A 89 2.54 -0.50 -11.85
N LEU A 90 2.24 0.78 -11.58
CA LEU A 90 0.95 1.23 -11.07
C LEU A 90 -0.19 0.99 -12.07
N VAL A 91 0.06 1.11 -13.38
CA VAL A 91 -0.94 0.85 -14.42
C VAL A 91 -1.27 -0.63 -14.60
N GLN A 92 -0.59 -1.55 -13.93
CA GLN A 92 -1.02 -2.96 -13.91
C GLN A 92 -2.22 -3.20 -13.00
N SER A 93 -2.64 -2.19 -12.22
CA SER A 93 -3.82 -2.22 -11.35
C SER A 93 -5.08 -2.81 -12.01
N THR A 94 -5.80 -3.61 -11.24
CA THR A 94 -7.04 -4.27 -11.64
C THR A 94 -8.19 -3.89 -10.70
N SER A 95 -9.43 -4.21 -11.09
CA SER A 95 -10.61 -4.01 -10.24
C SER A 95 -10.60 -4.85 -8.97
N ASP A 96 -9.87 -5.97 -8.96
CA ASP A 96 -9.74 -6.88 -7.80
C ASP A 96 -8.58 -6.47 -6.88
N GLY A 97 -7.70 -5.61 -7.39
CA GLY A 97 -6.49 -5.14 -6.75
C GLY A 97 -5.32 -6.12 -6.85
N ILE A 98 -4.11 -5.59 -6.88
CA ILE A 98 -2.86 -6.37 -6.95
C ILE A 98 -1.77 -5.69 -6.12
N TRP A 99 -0.77 -6.47 -5.70
CA TRP A 99 0.48 -5.93 -5.18
C TRP A 99 1.47 -5.73 -6.33
N VAL A 100 2.07 -4.56 -6.38
CA VAL A 100 3.13 -4.22 -7.34
C VAL A 100 4.36 -3.71 -6.61
N GLU A 101 5.52 -3.85 -7.25
CA GLU A 101 6.80 -3.47 -6.71
C GLU A 101 7.54 -2.58 -7.69
N TYR A 102 8.19 -1.55 -7.15
CA TYR A 102 8.95 -0.57 -7.92
C TYR A 102 9.90 0.17 -6.98
N GLN A 103 10.89 0.86 -7.56
CA GLN A 103 11.77 1.74 -6.80
C GLN A 103 11.18 3.16 -6.75
N TRP A 104 11.17 3.78 -5.58
CA TRP A 104 10.73 5.17 -5.39
C TRP A 104 11.74 5.91 -4.52
N GLY A 105 12.34 6.98 -5.05
CA GLY A 105 13.36 7.74 -4.32
C GLY A 105 14.58 6.90 -3.90
N GLY A 106 14.93 5.88 -4.68
CA GLY A 106 16.05 4.98 -4.41
C GLY A 106 15.74 3.80 -3.48
N ALA A 107 14.50 3.67 -2.97
CA ALA A 107 14.10 2.57 -2.09
C ALA A 107 13.04 1.67 -2.74
N ASP A 108 13.08 0.37 -2.44
CA ASP A 108 12.10 -0.60 -2.93
C ASP A 108 10.77 -0.44 -2.20
N LYS A 109 9.69 -0.33 -2.97
CA LYS A 109 8.32 -0.20 -2.48
C LYS A 109 7.52 -1.45 -2.80
N LYS A 110 6.65 -1.83 -1.88
CA LYS A 110 5.54 -2.76 -2.15
C LYS A 110 4.23 -2.00 -1.95
N THR A 111 3.42 -1.93 -3.00
CA THR A 111 2.21 -1.11 -3.04
C THR A 111 1.03 -1.96 -3.47
N TYR A 112 -0.06 -1.91 -2.72
CA TYR A 112 -1.34 -2.46 -3.15
C TYR A 112 -2.05 -1.39 -3.98
N VAL A 113 -2.47 -1.77 -5.18
CA VAL A 113 -3.17 -0.88 -6.11
C VAL A 113 -4.46 -1.51 -6.58
N ARG A 114 -5.52 -0.71 -6.71
CA ARG A 114 -6.82 -1.15 -7.20
C ARG A 114 -7.46 -0.07 -8.07
N THR A 115 -8.17 -0.51 -9.10
CA THR A 115 -8.84 0.36 -10.06
C THR A 115 -10.30 0.54 -9.68
N THR A 116 -10.78 1.79 -9.65
CA THR A 116 -12.20 2.12 -9.46
C THR A 116 -13.03 1.80 -10.70
N ALA A 117 -14.35 1.73 -10.58
CA ALA A 117 -15.23 1.56 -11.74
C ALA A 117 -15.09 2.71 -12.76
N GLY A 118 -14.74 3.90 -12.29
CA GLY A 118 -14.42 5.07 -13.12
C GLY A 118 -13.01 5.09 -13.72
N GLY A 119 -12.18 4.08 -13.45
CA GLY A 119 -10.83 3.93 -14.03
C GLY A 119 -9.70 4.68 -13.30
N LEU A 120 -9.95 5.23 -12.11
CA LEU A 120 -8.90 5.79 -11.26
C LEU A 120 -8.13 4.67 -10.57
N ILE A 121 -6.84 4.88 -10.35
CA ILE A 121 -5.95 3.95 -9.67
C ILE A 121 -5.75 4.47 -8.26
N VAL A 122 -6.16 3.70 -7.25
CA VAL A 122 -5.94 3.99 -5.84
C VAL A 122 -4.87 3.07 -5.32
N GLY A 123 -3.92 3.59 -4.53
CA GLY A 123 -2.91 2.74 -3.93
C GLY A 123 -2.30 3.27 -2.64
N SER A 124 -1.66 2.37 -1.91
CA SER A 124 -0.88 2.64 -0.69
C SER A 124 0.15 1.52 -0.51
N GLY A 125 1.30 1.85 0.07
CA GLY A 125 2.43 0.94 0.13
C GLY A 125 3.55 1.38 1.06
N TYR A 126 4.38 0.42 1.46
CA TYR A 126 5.47 0.61 2.41
C TYR A 126 6.83 0.37 1.74
N THR A 127 7.90 0.83 2.40
CA THR A 127 9.28 0.54 1.99
C THR A 127 9.69 -0.85 2.49
N LYS A 128 10.24 -1.69 1.62
CA LYS A 128 10.78 -3.01 1.98
C LYS A 128 12.12 -2.93 2.71
#